data_AF-A0A085BDI3-F1
#
_entry.id   AF-A0A085BDI3-F1
#
_cell.length_a   1.000
_cell.length_b   1.000
_cell.length_c   1.000
_cell.angle_alpha   90.00
_cell.angle_beta   90.00
_cell.angle_gamma   90.00
#
_symmetry.space_group_name_H-M   'P 1'
#
loop_
_entity.id
_entity.type
_entity.pdbx_description
1 polymer ?
#
loop_
_entity_poly.entity_id
_entity_poly.type
_entity_poly.pdbx_seq_one_letter_code
_entity_poly.pdbx_strand_id
1 'polypeptide(L)'
;MFFSKIIIFKTYIKNTQKMINSIDLTRLHNANYLQFQKDFLEIISRNNPTVLQIETNYNGLSDKINELEDLFKKVLANPIFQELLVLDESRDYAVNVIYYATLAYSYH
;
A
#
# COMPACT_ATOMS: atom_id res chain seq x y z
N MET A 1 -8.84 22.99 -17.90
CA MET A 1 -8.90 21.83 -16.96
C MET A 1 -8.17 20.59 -17.49
N PHE A 2 -8.29 20.23 -18.77
CA PHE A 2 -7.62 19.06 -19.38
C PHE A 2 -6.08 19.08 -19.31
N PHE A 3 -5.44 20.22 -19.58
CA PHE A 3 -3.97 20.35 -19.53
C PHE A 3 -3.37 20.12 -18.14
N SER A 4 -4.08 20.52 -17.08
CA SER A 4 -3.64 20.30 -15.70
C SER A 4 -3.63 18.82 -15.33
N LYS A 5 -4.66 18.05 -15.73
CA LYS A 5 -4.70 16.60 -15.51
C LYS A 5 -3.57 15.86 -16.24
N ILE A 6 -3.24 16.28 -17.47
CA ILE A 6 -2.14 15.69 -18.26
C ILE A 6 -0.77 15.94 -17.61
N ILE A 7 -0.55 17.15 -17.07
CA ILE A 7 0.70 17.50 -16.39
C ILE A 7 0.84 16.71 -15.08
N ILE A 8 -0.23 16.61 -14.28
CA ILE A 8 -0.24 15.81 -13.04
C ILE A 8 0.05 14.33 -13.37
N PHE A 9 -0.57 13.79 -14.41
CA PHE A 9 -0.36 12.40 -14.84
C PHE A 9 1.07 12.17 -15.35
N LYS A 10 1.65 13.09 -16.13
CA LYS A 10 3.06 13.02 -16.57
C LYS A 10 4.04 13.08 -15.40
N THR A 11 3.78 13.94 -14.41
CA THR A 11 4.61 14.06 -13.20
C THR A 11 4.50 12.80 -12.34
N TYR A 12 3.29 12.25 -12.20
CA TYR A 12 3.06 10.98 -11.51
C TYR A 12 3.86 9.85 -12.18
N ILE A 13 3.75 9.70 -13.51
CA ILE A 13 4.50 8.71 -14.29
C ILE A 13 6.00 8.87 -14.10
N LYS A 14 6.54 10.09 -14.25
CA LYS A 14 7.98 10.36 -14.06
C LYS A 14 8.45 10.00 -12.66
N ASN A 15 7.68 10.30 -11.63
CA ASN A 15 8.02 9.98 -10.26
C ASN A 15 7.97 8.47 -10.00
N THR A 16 6.97 7.75 -10.53
CA THR A 16 6.90 6.28 -10.45
C THR A 16 8.05 5.60 -11.20
N GLN A 17 8.43 6.09 -12.38
CA GLN A 17 9.58 5.57 -13.14
C GLN A 17 10.89 5.77 -12.37
N LYS A 18 11.05 6.93 -11.71
CA LYS A 18 12.21 7.21 -10.87
C LYS A 18 12.27 6.30 -9.64
N MET A 19 11.12 5.98 -9.06
CA MET A 19 11.01 5.07 -7.93
C MET A 19 11.36 3.63 -8.36
N ILE A 20 10.79 3.14 -9.47
CA ILE A 20 11.06 1.80 -10.03
C ILE A 20 12.56 1.60 -10.33
N ASN A 21 13.22 2.59 -10.93
CA ASN A 21 14.64 2.49 -11.29
C ASN A 21 15.59 2.53 -10.08
N SER A 22 15.13 3.02 -8.93
CA SER A 22 15.91 3.10 -7.69
C SER A 22 15.68 1.93 -6.74
N ILE A 23 14.71 1.06 -7.03
CA ILE A 23 14.36 -0.07 -6.17
C ILE A 23 15.36 -1.20 -6.40
N ASP A 24 16.08 -1.57 -5.34
CA ASP A 24 16.84 -2.81 -5.30
C ASP A 24 15.88 -3.97 -5.00
N LEU A 25 15.46 -4.66 -6.07
CA LEU A 25 14.51 -5.77 -6.00
C LEU A 25 14.99 -6.91 -5.09
N THR A 26 16.31 -7.09 -4.95
CA THR A 26 16.89 -8.18 -4.15
C THR A 26 16.77 -7.94 -2.64
N ARG A 27 16.55 -6.69 -2.25
CA ARG A 27 16.43 -6.26 -0.84
C ARG A 27 14.99 -6.05 -0.40
N LEU A 28 14.03 -6.21 -1.30
CA LEU A 28 12.62 -6.07 -0.96
C LEU A 28 12.18 -7.23 -0.05
N HIS A 29 11.47 -6.88 1.02
CA HIS A 29 10.75 -7.89 1.79
C HIS A 29 9.66 -8.49 0.89
N ASN A 30 9.37 -9.78 1.08
CA ASN A 30 8.41 -10.54 0.26
C ASN A 30 7.07 -9.80 0.03
N ALA A 31 6.55 -9.12 1.06
CA ALA A 31 5.33 -8.30 0.95
C ALA A 31 5.48 -7.09 0.00
N ASN A 32 6.60 -6.38 0.07
CA ASN A 32 6.87 -5.22 -0.80
C ASN A 32 7.14 -5.67 -2.23
N TYR A 33 7.76 -6.84 -2.41
CA TYR A 33 7.97 -7.44 -3.72
C TYR A 33 6.63 -7.82 -4.36
N LEU A 34 5.72 -8.45 -3.61
CA LEU A 34 4.37 -8.77 -4.06
C LEU A 34 3.58 -7.50 -4.41
N GLN A 35 3.64 -6.46 -3.57
CA GLN A 35 2.96 -5.19 -3.83
C GLN A 35 3.50 -4.51 -5.10
N PHE A 36 4.83 -4.49 -5.28
CA PHE A 36 5.46 -3.95 -6.49
C PHE A 36 4.96 -4.64 -7.77
N GLN A 37 4.85 -5.98 -7.74
CA GLN A 37 4.35 -6.75 -8.87
C GLN A 37 2.88 -6.43 -9.20
N LYS A 38 2.04 -6.23 -8.17
CA LYS A 38 0.64 -5.81 -8.34
C LYS A 38 0.52 -4.40 -8.93
N ASP A 39 1.31 -3.46 -8.43
CA ASP A 39 1.32 -2.08 -8.93
C ASP A 39 1.77 -2.04 -10.40
N PHE A 40 2.71 -2.91 -10.78
CA PHE A 40 3.16 -3.06 -12.16
C PHE A 40 2.05 -3.57 -13.09
N LEU A 41 1.30 -4.61 -12.67
CA LEU A 41 0.12 -5.06 -13.42
C LEU A 41 -0.93 -3.96 -13.52
N GLU A 42 -1.15 -3.19 -12.45
CA GLU A 42 -2.13 -2.10 -12.48
C GLU A 42 -1.76 -1.04 -13.53
N ILE A 43 -0.48 -0.70 -13.66
CA ILE A 43 0.01 0.19 -14.71
C ILE A 43 -0.29 -0.39 -16.10
N ILE A 44 -0.04 -1.68 -16.32
CA ILE A 44 -0.31 -2.33 -17.61
C ILE A 44 -1.82 -2.33 -17.92
N SER A 45 -2.64 -2.69 -16.93
CA SER A 45 -4.10 -2.70 -17.04
C SER A 45 -4.65 -1.33 -17.43
N ARG A 46 -4.14 -0.25 -16.81
CA ARG A 46 -4.53 1.14 -17.14
C ARG A 46 -4.17 1.55 -18.57
N ASN A 47 -3.19 0.91 -19.20
CA ASN A 47 -2.76 1.20 -20.57
C ASN A 47 -3.38 0.26 -21.62
N ASN A 48 -4.39 -0.52 -21.24
CA ASN A 48 -5.17 -1.40 -22.11
C ASN A 48 -4.31 -2.51 -22.76
N PRO A 49 -4.13 -3.65 -22.07
CA PRO A 49 -3.22 -4.72 -22.49
C PRO A 49 -3.54 -5.31 -23.87
N THR A 50 -4.82 -5.32 -24.25
CA THR A 50 -5.32 -5.80 -25.55
C THR A 50 -4.82 -4.92 -26.69
N VAL A 51 -4.78 -3.59 -26.49
CA VAL A 51 -4.25 -2.64 -27.49
C VAL A 51 -2.74 -2.79 -27.65
N LEU A 52 -2.05 -3.14 -26.57
CA LEU A 52 -0.61 -3.40 -26.56
C LEU A 52 -0.25 -4.83 -26.99
N GLN A 53 -1.23 -5.68 -27.29
CA GLN A 53 -1.06 -7.09 -27.68
C GLN A 53 -0.25 -7.94 -26.69
N ILE A 54 -0.24 -7.56 -25.40
CA ILE A 54 0.50 -8.26 -24.33
C ILE A 54 -0.42 -9.04 -23.40
N GLU A 55 -1.69 -9.22 -23.77
CA GLU A 55 -2.73 -9.81 -22.93
C GLU A 55 -2.36 -11.20 -22.40
N THR A 56 -1.78 -12.06 -23.25
CA THR A 56 -1.30 -13.38 -22.83
C THR A 56 -0.24 -13.30 -21.73
N ASN A 57 0.71 -12.36 -21.85
CA ASN A 57 1.78 -12.17 -20.88
C ASN A 57 1.27 -11.51 -19.60
N TYR A 58 0.31 -10.58 -19.72
CA TYR A 58 -0.37 -9.95 -18.59
C TYR A 58 -1.12 -11.00 -17.77
N ASN A 59 -1.90 -11.86 -18.43
CA ASN A 59 -2.65 -12.93 -17.76
C ASN A 59 -1.69 -13.93 -17.10
N GLY A 60 -0.65 -14.38 -17.79
CA GLY A 60 0.34 -15.31 -17.22
C GLY A 60 1.08 -14.72 -16.01
N LEU A 61 1.40 -13.42 -16.02
CA LEU A 61 2.00 -12.74 -14.89
C LEU A 61 1.01 -12.59 -13.72
N SER A 62 -0.26 -12.27 -14.03
CA SER A 62 -1.34 -12.18 -13.04
C SER A 62 -1.56 -13.51 -12.31
N ASP A 63 -1.57 -14.63 -13.04
CA ASP A 63 -1.74 -15.95 -12.44
C ASP A 63 -0.58 -16.29 -11.50
N LYS A 64 0.65 -15.94 -11.88
CA LYS A 64 1.83 -16.16 -11.05
C LYS A 64 1.85 -15.29 -9.80
N ILE A 65 1.38 -14.03 -9.89
CA ILE A 65 1.26 -13.14 -8.74
C ILE A 65 0.19 -13.65 -7.77
N ASN A 66 -0.92 -14.17 -8.28
CA ASN A 66 -1.97 -14.77 -7.45
C ASN A 66 -1.45 -16.02 -6.72
N GLU A 67 -0.73 -16.90 -7.42
CA GLU A 67 -0.06 -18.07 -6.80
C GLU A 67 0.91 -17.63 -5.70
N LEU A 68 1.67 -16.56 -5.93
CA LEU A 68 2.63 -16.02 -4.97
C LEU A 68 1.95 -15.36 -3.77
N GLU A 69 0.78 -14.75 -3.96
CA GLU A 69 -0.07 -14.21 -2.90
C GLU A 69 -0.67 -15.31 -2.02
N ASP A 70 -1.10 -16.43 -2.60
CA ASP A 70 -1.63 -17.56 -1.86
C ASP A 70 -0.54 -18.27 -1.03
N LEU A 71 0.68 -18.36 -1.57
CA LEU A 71 1.85 -18.89 -0.86
C LEU A 71 2.36 -17.93 0.23
N PHE A 72 2.17 -16.63 0.02
CA PHE A 72 2.53 -15.64 1.03
C PHE A 72 1.56 -15.80 2.20
N LYS A 73 2.05 -16.41 3.30
CA LYS A 73 1.32 -16.41 4.59
C LYS A 73 0.94 -14.97 4.90
N LYS A 74 -0.33 -14.64 4.65
CA LYS A 74 -0.94 -13.43 5.16
C LYS A 74 -0.75 -13.50 6.66
N VAL A 75 0.16 -12.70 7.20
CA VAL A 75 0.25 -12.42 8.64
C VAL A 75 -0.99 -11.56 8.97
N LEU A 76 -2.18 -12.14 8.79
CA LEU A 76 -3.46 -11.48 9.06
C LEU A 76 -3.92 -11.70 10.49
N ALA A 77 -3.25 -12.58 11.23
CA ALA A 77 -3.52 -12.79 12.64
C ALA A 77 -2.19 -13.08 13.35
N ASN A 78 -1.45 -12.00 13.68
CA ASN A 78 -0.64 -12.11 14.89
C ASN A 78 -1.66 -12.28 16.03
N PRO A 79 -1.65 -13.40 16.79
CA PRO A 79 -2.63 -13.62 17.86
C PRO A 79 -2.66 -12.48 18.89
N ILE A 80 -1.58 -11.71 18.98
CA ILE A 80 -1.43 -10.55 19.88
C ILE A 80 -2.05 -9.28 19.29
N PHE A 81 -2.38 -9.24 17.99
CA PHE A 81 -2.90 -8.03 17.33
C PHE A 81 -4.20 -7.53 17.97
N GLN A 82 -5.12 -8.45 18.29
CA GLN A 82 -6.37 -8.09 18.95
C GLN A 82 -6.14 -7.55 20.37
N GLU A 83 -5.17 -8.10 21.08
CA GLU A 83 -4.77 -7.64 22.41
C GLU A 83 -4.14 -6.25 22.36
N LEU A 84 -3.30 -5.98 21.35
CA LEU A 84 -2.70 -4.66 21.12
C LEU A 84 -3.75 -3.60 20.78
N LEU A 85 -4.76 -3.92 19.99
CA LEU A 85 -5.86 -2.99 19.69
C LEU A 85 -6.64 -2.58 20.95
N VAL A 86 -6.93 -3.54 21.82
CA VAL A 86 -7.62 -3.27 23.11
C VAL A 86 -6.73 -2.43 24.03
N LEU A 87 -5.43 -2.72 24.08
CA LEU A 87 -4.47 -1.92 24.86
C LEU A 87 -4.34 -0.50 24.32
N ASP A 88 -4.33 -0.33 22.99
CA ASP A 88 -4.28 0.98 22.34
C ASP A 88 -5.53 1.81 22.65
N GLU A 89 -6.72 1.21 22.57
CA GLU A 89 -7.98 1.88 22.92
C GLU A 89 -8.00 2.31 24.39
N SER A 90 -7.57 1.43 25.30
CA SER A 90 -7.49 1.74 26.74
C SER A 90 -6.50 2.86 27.02
N ARG A 91 -5.36 2.89 26.32
CA ARG A 91 -4.38 3.96 26.44
C ARG A 91 -4.98 5.29 26.00
N ASP A 92 -5.65 5.31 24.84
CA ASP A 92 -6.20 6.54 24.27
C ASP A 92 -7.30 7.12 25.18
N TYR A 93 -8.12 6.25 25.80
CA TYR A 93 -9.08 6.68 26.83
C TYR A 93 -8.38 7.30 28.05
N ALA A 94 -7.34 6.65 28.58
CA ALA A 94 -6.62 7.15 29.74
C ALA A 94 -5.95 8.52 29.46
N VAL A 95 -5.34 8.68 28.28
CA VAL A 95 -4.73 9.94 27.86
C VAL A 95 -5.78 11.04 27.75
N ASN A 96 -6.95 10.74 27.17
CA ASN A 96 -8.06 11.70 27.10
C ASN A 96 -8.55 12.12 28.48
N VAL A 97 -8.72 11.18 29.41
CA VAL A 97 -9.13 11.48 30.79
C VAL A 97 -8.12 12.40 31.48
N ILE A 98 -6.83 12.10 31.36
CA ILE A 98 -5.76 12.94 31.93
C ILE A 98 -5.80 14.35 31.32
N TYR A 99 -5.95 14.45 30.00
CA TYR A 99 -6.04 15.73 29.31
C TYR A 99 -7.23 16.57 29.79
N TYR A 100 -8.43 15.99 29.90
CA TYR A 100 -9.60 16.73 30.38
C TYR A 100 -9.51 17.08 31.86
N ALA A 101 -8.88 16.23 32.68
CA ALA A 101 -8.64 16.53 34.09
C ALA A 101 -7.68 17.72 34.25
N THR A 102 -6.57 17.76 33.52
CA THR A 102 -5.62 18.89 33.57
C THR A 102 -6.24 20.16 33.00
N LEU A 103 -7.02 20.05 31.92
CA LEU A 103 -7.75 21.15 31.33
C LEU A 103 -8.76 21.74 32.33
N ALA A 104 -9.50 20.90 33.06
CA ALA A 104 -10.43 21.35 34.11
C ALA A 104 -9.72 22.15 35.20
N TYR A 105 -8.50 21.77 35.61
CA TYR A 105 -7.69 22.55 36.55
C TYR A 105 -7.18 23.87 35.98
N SER A 106 -7.07 24.03 34.66
CA SER A 106 -6.65 25.27 34.01
C SER A 106 -7.77 26.30 33.80
N TYR A 107 -9.03 25.88 33.90
CA TYR A 107 -10.21 26.75 33.78
C TYR A 107 -10.79 27.19 35.14
N HIS A 108 -10.16 26.78 36.24
CA HIS A 108 -10.35 27.33 37.59
C HIS A 108 -9.25 28.33 37.92
#